data_AF-A0AB39XQI5-F1
#
_entry.id   AF-A0AB39XQI5-F1
#
_cell.length_a   1.000
_cell.length_b   1.000
_cell.length_c   1.000
_cell.angle_alpha   90.00
_cell.angle_beta   90.00
_cell.angle_gamma   90.00
#
_symmetry.space_group_name_H-M   'P 1'
#
loop_
_entity.id
_entity.type
_entity.pdbx_description
1 polymer ?
#
loop_
_entity_poly.entity_id
_entity_poly.type
_entity_poly.pdbx_seq_one_letter_code
_entity_poly.pdbx_strand_id
1 'polypeptide(L)' 'MSRGDELNELASELSRAAERARRIGLPATVYLLAMALVEVREAAEAARAEDDDGAA' A
#
# COMPACT_ATOMS: atom_id res chain seq x y z
N MET A 1 2.67 1.52 -16.89
CA MET A 1 2.21 0.97 -15.61
C MET A 1 0.80 1.46 -15.39
N SER A 2 -0.10 0.61 -14.88
CA SER A 2 -1.42 1.04 -14.43
C SER A 2 -1.30 1.74 -13.08
N ARG A 3 -2.29 2.55 -12.70
CA ARG A 3 -2.39 3.13 -11.35
C ARG A 3 -2.39 2.04 -10.28
N GLY A 4 -3.04 0.91 -10.55
CA GLY A 4 -3.02 -0.26 -9.67
C GLY A 4 -1.63 -0.85 -9.48
N ASP A 5 -0.80 -0.91 -10.53
CA ASP A 5 0.59 -1.39 -10.44
C ASP A 5 1.43 -0.49 -9.52
N GLU A 6 1.32 0.83 -9.70
CA GLU A 6 2.03 1.83 -8.88
C GLU A 6 1.63 1.70 -7.40
N LEU A 7 0.34 1.50 -7.11
CA LEU A 7 -0.16 1.32 -5.75
C LEU A 7 0.33 0.00 -5.12
N ASN A 8 0.42 -1.09 -5.90
CA ASN A 8 0.97 -2.36 -5.41
C ASN A 8 2.48 -2.28 -5.13
N GLU A 9 3.23 -1.54 -5.94
CA GLU A 9 4.64 -1.27 -5.69
C GLU A 9 4.81 -0.45 -4.40
N LEU A 10 4.06 0.63 -4.24
CA LEU A 10 4.08 1.45 -3.03
C LEU A 10 3.72 0.65 -1.77
N ALA A 11 2.71 -0.22 -1.83
CA ALA A 11 2.36 -1.11 -0.73
C ALA A 11 3.51 -2.05 -0.35
N SER A 12 4.26 -2.53 -1.35
CA SER A 12 5.43 -3.39 -1.13
C SER A 12 6.58 -2.62 -0.46
N GLU A 13 6.80 -1.37 -0.85
CA GLU A 13 7.80 -0.49 -0.22
C GLU A 13 7.45 -0.15 1.22
N LEU A 14 6.19 0.22 1.49
CA LEU A 14 5.70 0.52 2.84
C LEU A 14 5.82 -0.67 3.78
N SER A 15 5.49 -1.87 3.29
CA SER A 15 5.67 -3.12 4.06
C SER A 15 7.14 -3.35 4.43
N ARG A 16 8.07 -3.18 3.48
CA ARG A 16 9.52 -3.29 3.75
C ARG A 16 10.00 -2.22 4.73
N ALA A 17 9.49 -0.99 4.63
CA ALA A 17 9.82 0.09 5.54
C ALA A 17 9.32 -0.18 6.96
N ALA A 18 8.09 -0.67 7.12
CA ALA A 18 7.50 -1.02 8.41
C ALA A 18 8.32 -2.12 9.10
N GLU A 19 8.72 -3.16 8.36
CA GLU A 19 9.56 -4.23 8.90
C GLU A 19 10.96 -3.72 9.29
N ARG A 20 11.56 -2.80 8.52
CA ARG A 20 12.81 -2.14 8.93
C ARG A 20 12.63 -1.34 10.21
N ALA A 21 11.58 -0.51 10.31
CA ALA A 21 11.29 0.30 11.48
C ALA A 21 11.07 -0.55 12.74
N ARG A 22 10.39 -1.70 12.58
CA ARG A 22 10.20 -2.69 13.64
C ARG A 22 11.54 -3.24 14.14
N ARG A 23 12.45 -3.62 13.24
CA ARG A 23 13.78 -4.14 13.61
C ARG A 23 14.67 -3.14 14.33
N ILE A 24 14.55 -1.85 14.03
CA ILE A 24 15.36 -0.79 14.68
C ILE A 24 14.66 -0.14 15.88
N GLY A 25 13.53 -0.70 16.34
CA GLY A 25 12.88 -0.26 17.57
C GLY A 25 12.16 1.07 17.48
N LEU A 26 11.56 1.41 16.33
CA LEU A 26 10.78 2.64 16.13
C LEU A 26 9.26 2.35 16.10
N PRO A 27 8.61 2.13 17.26
CA PRO A 27 7.21 1.69 17.31
C PRO A 27 6.22 2.73 16.73
N ALA A 28 6.44 4.02 16.96
CA ALA A 28 5.61 5.08 16.39
C ALA A 28 5.68 5.09 14.85
N THR A 29 6.87 4.87 14.30
CA THR A 29 7.08 4.78 12.84
C THR A 29 6.40 3.56 12.24
N VAL A 30 6.45 2.39 12.92
CA VAL A 30 5.71 1.20 12.49
C VAL A 30 4.22 1.48 12.39
N TYR A 31 3.64 2.15 13.40
CA TYR A 31 2.23 2.52 13.39
C TYR A 31 1.85 3.39 12.19
N LEU A 32 2.62 4.45 11.93
CA LEU A 32 2.37 5.35 10.80
C LEU A 32 2.49 4.65 9.45
N LEU A 33 3.51 3.81 9.28
CA LEU A 33 3.71 3.04 8.05
C LEU A 33 2.60 1.97 7.86
N ALA A 34 2.11 1.37 8.94
CA ALA A 34 1.01 0.43 8.88
C ALA A 34 -0.30 1.12 8.48
N MET A 35 -0.58 2.33 8.99
CA MET A 35 -1.75 3.11 8.55
C MET A 35 -1.66 3.48 7.07
N ALA A 36 -0.51 4.01 6.63
CA ALA A 36 -0.29 4.33 5.23
C ALA A 36 -0.45 3.10 4.32
N LEU A 37 0.01 1.93 4.77
CA LEU A 37 -0.15 0.68 4.02
C LEU A 37 -1.63 0.27 3.85
N VAL A 38 -2.49 0.51 4.85
CA VAL A 38 -3.93 0.25 4.74
C VAL A 38 -4.55 1.15 3.68
N GLU A 39 -4.29 2.45 3.75
CA GLU A 39 -4.81 3.44 2.78
C GLU A 39 -4.41 3.09 1.34
N VAL A 40 -3.15 2.71 1.11
CA VAL A 40 -2.66 2.34 -0.22
C VAL A 40 -3.31 1.05 -0.73
N ARG A 41 -3.59 0.07 0.15
CA ARG A 41 -4.28 -1.17 -0.24
C ARG A 41 -5.73 -0.92 -0.62
N GLU A 42 -6.43 -0.09 0.14
CA GLU A 42 -7.80 0.32 -0.18
C GLU A 42 -7.86 1.05 -1.53
N ALA A 43 -6.90 1.95 -1.78
CA ALA A 43 -6.78 2.62 -3.08
C ALA A 43 -6.47 1.64 -4.22
N ALA A 44 -5.63 0.62 -3.98
CA ALA A 44 -5.29 -0.39 -4.98
C ALA A 44 -6.50 -1.27 -5.32
N GLU A 45 -7.31 -1.62 -4.33
CA GLU A 45 -8.56 -2.37 -4.53
C GLU A 45 -9.58 -1.55 -5.32
N ALA A 46 -9.76 -0.26 -4.99
CA ALA A 46 -10.62 0.64 -5.73
C ALA A 46 -10.19 0.79 -7.20
N ALA A 47 -8.88 0.93 -7.46
CA ALA A 47 -8.35 1.04 -8.82
C ALA A 47 -8.61 -0.24 -9.66
N ARG A 48 -8.61 -1.43 -9.04
CA ARG A 48 -8.95 -2.68 -9.74
C ARG A 48 -10.44 -2.79 -10.07
N ALA A 49 -11.30 -2.28 -9.20
CA ALA A 49 -12.76 -2.28 -9.44
C ALA A 49 -13.14 -1.34 -10.60
N GLU A 50 -12.45 -0.20 -10.75
CA GLU A 50 -12.65 0.73 -11.85
C GLU A 50 -12.23 0.15 -13.22
N ASP A 51 -11.22 -0.72 -13.25
CA ASP A 51 -10.74 -1.36 -14.49
C ASP A 51 -11.66 -2.49 -15.00
N ASP A 52 -12.49 -3.11 -14.14
CA ASP A 52 -13.38 -4.24 -14.49
C ASP A 52 -14.76 -3.77 -15.02
N ASP A 53 -15.18 -2.53 -14.70
CA ASP A 53 -16.48 -1.95 -15.09
C ASP A 53 -16.50 -1.37 -16.53
N GLY A 54 -15.40 -1.50 -17.28
CA GLY A 54 -15.26 -1.04 -18.66
C GLY A 54 -15.77 -2.01 -19.74
N ALA A 55 -16.34 -3.17 -19.35
CA ALA A 55 -16.86 -4.19 -20.24
C ALA A 55 -18.39 -4.27 -20.17
N ALA A 56 -19.08 -3.26 -20.68
CA ALA A 56 -20.54 -3.26 -20.89
C ALA A 56 -20.92 -2.75 -22.29
#